data_AF-A0A7W1WTE1-F1
#
_entry.id   AF-A0A7W1WTE1-F1
#
_cell.length_a   1.000
_cell.length_b   1.000
_cell.length_c   1.000
_cell.angle_alpha   90.00
_cell.angle_beta   90.00
_cell.angle_gamma   90.00
#
_symmetry.space_group_name_H-M   'P 1'
#
loop_
_entity.id
_entity.type
_entity.pdbx_description
1 polymer ?
#
loop_
_entity_poly.entity_id
_entity_poly.type
_entity_poly.pdbx_seq_one_letter_code
_entity_poly.pdbx_strand_id
1 'polypeptide(L)'
;MKQINTYIDSVYQGMDHSTEIAELKEEMKRHLLEAVEELKAEGKSEEESVYIAIRRFGDTRHLNKDLQEVFEVQKKFAKWIFRVAMLAVTVWFLVTAAYFILSTYNTNIREQAMNDRQLMERIHKELVQTSTITPRIKKELQQLVNENKKRIHHAAIFKTKDFEANTHPVKEARYIYPENAKDFPNGAGHLMMDHPIHGFNGKGELLDKHGNPIDNLWIVEIVEYPYRDLSKYIAPLVPVGFGSFLVYWVLFAIWAIISAYHRKQLTSAWIFAFCLFHVFAYIFYRSMLKKKILSPLTADNRA
;
A
#
# COMPACT_ATOMS: atom_id res chain seq x y z
N MET A 1 50.11 26.32 -22.25
CA MET A 1 48.63 26.19 -22.46
C MET A 1 48.16 24.87 -23.08
N LYS A 2 48.26 24.62 -24.41
CA LYS A 2 47.56 23.49 -25.10
C LYS A 2 47.64 22.11 -24.41
N GLN A 3 48.81 21.77 -23.86
CA GLN A 3 49.07 20.50 -23.16
C GLN A 3 48.10 20.25 -21.98
N ILE A 4 47.65 21.30 -21.29
CA ILE A 4 46.67 21.21 -20.18
C ILE A 4 45.34 20.65 -20.68
N ASN A 5 44.81 21.18 -21.78
CA ASN A 5 43.54 20.69 -22.34
C ASN A 5 43.66 19.22 -22.77
N THR A 6 44.76 18.85 -23.44
CA THR A 6 45.02 17.45 -23.84
C THR A 6 45.12 16.51 -22.64
N TYR A 7 45.78 16.94 -21.56
CA TYR A 7 45.83 16.18 -20.30
C TYR A 7 44.41 15.98 -19.73
N ILE A 8 43.64 17.05 -19.57
CA ILE A 8 42.27 17.02 -19.03
C ILE A 8 41.36 16.12 -19.88
N ASP A 9 41.38 16.24 -21.20
CA ASP A 9 40.57 15.41 -22.09
C ASP A 9 40.94 13.93 -22.01
N SER A 10 42.21 13.59 -21.74
CA SER A 10 42.62 12.20 -21.47
C SER A 10 42.19 11.70 -20.08
N VAL A 11 42.24 12.54 -19.03
CA VAL A 11 41.76 12.18 -17.68
C VAL A 11 40.25 11.89 -17.68
N TYR A 12 39.46 12.60 -18.49
CA TYR A 12 38.02 12.38 -18.62
C TYR A 12 37.62 11.51 -19.83
N GLN A 13 38.56 10.81 -20.47
CA GLN A 13 38.29 9.98 -21.64
C GLN A 13 37.31 8.83 -21.29
N GLY A 14 36.34 8.57 -22.17
CA GLY A 14 35.34 7.50 -21.99
C GLY A 14 34.23 7.80 -20.97
N MET A 15 34.28 8.95 -20.27
CA MET A 15 33.19 9.39 -19.40
C MET A 15 32.06 10.07 -20.20
N ASP A 16 30.85 10.12 -19.63
CA ASP A 16 29.71 10.75 -20.31
C ASP A 16 29.78 12.29 -20.33
N HIS A 17 29.09 12.90 -21.28
CA HIS A 17 29.00 14.36 -21.43
C HIS A 17 27.94 14.97 -20.47
N SER A 18 27.94 14.54 -19.21
CA SER A 18 27.11 15.15 -18.17
C SER A 18 27.67 16.51 -17.74
N THR A 19 26.78 17.37 -17.26
CA THR A 19 27.12 18.70 -16.72
C THR A 19 28.18 18.60 -15.62
N GLU A 20 28.05 17.61 -14.74
CA GLU A 20 28.97 17.33 -13.64
C GLU A 20 30.40 17.04 -14.11
N ILE A 21 30.58 16.21 -15.14
CA ILE A 21 31.89 15.92 -15.73
C ILE A 21 32.47 17.13 -16.49
N ALA A 22 31.62 17.94 -17.14
CA ALA A 22 32.05 19.20 -17.76
C ALA A 22 32.54 20.24 -16.73
N GLU A 23 32.01 20.21 -15.51
CA GLU A 23 32.38 21.13 -14.44
C GLU A 23 33.62 20.65 -13.70
N LEU A 24 33.76 19.35 -13.45
CA LEU A 24 34.98 18.74 -12.93
C LEU A 24 36.17 18.88 -13.91
N LYS A 25 35.90 18.96 -15.23
CA LYS A 25 36.88 19.43 -16.23
C LYS A 25 37.36 20.85 -15.97
N GLU A 26 36.46 21.83 -15.88
CA GLU A 26 36.83 23.24 -15.68
C GLU A 26 37.41 23.51 -14.27
N GLU A 27 37.04 22.73 -13.27
CA GLU A 27 37.62 22.77 -11.92
C GLU A 27 39.08 22.29 -11.90
N MET A 28 39.37 21.12 -12.49
CA MET A 28 40.76 20.66 -12.65
C MET A 28 41.57 21.59 -13.54
N LYS A 29 40.97 22.15 -14.59
CA LYS A 29 41.58 23.16 -15.46
C LYS A 29 41.99 24.41 -14.69
N ARG A 30 41.10 24.93 -13.84
CA ARG A 30 41.38 26.08 -12.97
C ARG A 30 42.57 25.79 -12.06
N HIS A 31 42.56 24.67 -11.35
CA HIS A 31 43.65 24.31 -10.44
C HIS A 31 44.99 24.01 -11.15
N LEU A 32 44.96 23.45 -12.37
CA LEU A 32 46.14 23.31 -13.22
C LEU A 32 46.69 24.67 -13.68
N LEU A 33 45.83 25.66 -13.93
CA LEU A 33 46.24 27.02 -14.30
C LEU A 33 46.76 27.81 -13.10
N GLU A 34 46.12 27.70 -11.94
CA GLU A 34 46.58 28.29 -10.67
C GLU A 34 47.99 27.79 -10.34
N ALA A 35 48.22 26.47 -10.37
CA ALA A 35 49.54 25.88 -10.14
C ALA A 35 50.60 26.32 -11.18
N VAL A 36 50.20 26.59 -12.44
CA VAL A 36 51.13 27.12 -13.47
C VAL A 36 51.51 28.58 -13.20
N GLU A 37 50.59 29.41 -12.75
CA GLU A 37 50.90 30.81 -12.40
C GLU A 37 51.72 30.91 -11.11
N GLU A 38 51.49 30.03 -10.12
CA GLU A 38 52.37 29.87 -8.95
C GLU A 38 53.80 29.52 -9.36
N LEU A 39 53.98 28.49 -10.22
CA LEU A 39 55.30 28.08 -10.71
C LEU A 39 56.00 29.18 -11.53
N LYS A 40 55.26 29.95 -12.33
CA LYS A 40 55.80 31.13 -13.03
C LYS A 40 56.23 32.23 -12.05
N ALA A 41 55.52 32.42 -10.93
CA ALA A 41 55.93 33.32 -9.86
C ALA A 41 57.15 32.80 -9.06
N GLU A 42 57.34 31.48 -8.96
CA GLU A 42 58.59 30.84 -8.51
C GLU A 42 59.77 31.01 -9.51
N GLY A 43 59.55 31.69 -10.64
CA GLY A 43 60.57 31.96 -11.67
C GLY A 43 60.73 30.86 -12.72
N LYS A 44 59.79 29.92 -12.83
CA LYS A 44 59.80 28.88 -13.87
C LYS A 44 59.31 29.39 -15.22
N SER A 45 59.79 28.78 -16.31
CA SER A 45 59.26 29.03 -17.66
C SER A 45 57.82 28.48 -17.79
N GLU A 46 57.01 28.98 -18.74
CA GLU A 46 55.63 28.44 -18.91
C GLU A 46 55.64 26.93 -19.19
N GLU A 47 56.53 26.45 -20.07
CA GLU A 47 56.58 25.04 -20.44
C GLU A 47 57.05 24.13 -19.29
N GLU A 48 58.04 24.56 -18.52
CA GLU A 48 58.45 23.86 -17.30
C GLU A 48 57.34 23.88 -16.23
N SER A 49 56.63 25.01 -16.10
CA SER A 49 55.50 25.16 -15.17
C SER A 49 54.35 24.22 -15.53
N VAL A 50 53.97 24.16 -16.81
CA VAL A 50 52.92 23.26 -17.31
C VAL A 50 53.30 21.80 -17.10
N TYR A 51 54.56 21.42 -17.38
CA TYR A 51 55.06 20.08 -17.12
C TYR A 51 55.04 19.72 -15.62
N ILE A 52 55.51 20.61 -14.75
CA ILE A 52 55.52 20.38 -13.30
C ILE A 52 54.08 20.32 -12.75
N ALA A 53 53.17 21.19 -13.18
CA ALA A 53 51.77 21.18 -12.73
C ALA A 53 51.06 19.88 -13.12
N ILE A 54 51.18 19.43 -14.38
CA ILE A 54 50.64 18.14 -14.84
C ILE A 54 51.25 16.98 -14.04
N ARG A 55 52.57 17.00 -13.79
CA ARG A 55 53.25 15.96 -13.01
C ARG A 55 52.91 15.97 -11.52
N ARG A 56 52.56 17.13 -10.94
CA ARG A 56 52.00 17.26 -9.58
C ARG A 56 50.58 16.68 -9.49
N PHE A 57 49.79 16.75 -10.57
CA PHE A 57 48.43 16.21 -10.62
C PHE A 57 48.36 14.67 -10.76
N GLY A 58 49.23 14.05 -11.59
CA GLY A 58 49.41 12.58 -11.62
C GLY A 58 49.15 11.89 -12.97
N ASP A 59 49.29 10.56 -13.02
CA ASP A 59 49.10 9.76 -14.26
C ASP A 59 47.62 9.69 -14.66
N THR A 60 47.39 9.90 -15.97
CA THR A 60 46.05 10.04 -16.55
C THR A 60 45.22 8.76 -16.47
N ARG A 61 45.84 7.57 -16.51
CA ARG A 61 45.12 6.29 -16.47
C ARG A 61 44.61 5.96 -15.08
N HIS A 62 45.37 6.32 -14.03
CA HIS A 62 44.94 6.14 -12.66
C HIS A 62 43.77 7.09 -12.36
N LEU A 63 43.95 8.39 -12.61
CA LEU A 63 42.90 9.40 -12.43
C LEU A 63 41.62 9.07 -13.24
N ASN A 64 41.76 8.65 -14.51
CA ASN A 64 40.62 8.27 -15.35
C ASN A 64 39.84 7.08 -14.78
N LYS A 65 40.55 6.01 -14.37
CA LYS A 65 39.95 4.82 -13.77
C LYS A 65 39.19 5.17 -12.48
N ASP A 66 39.85 5.89 -11.57
CA ASP A 66 39.30 6.14 -10.24
C ASP A 66 38.10 7.08 -10.30
N LEU A 67 38.12 8.09 -11.18
CA LEU A 67 36.96 8.94 -11.48
C LEU A 67 35.80 8.14 -12.12
N GLN A 68 36.08 7.27 -13.09
CA GLN A 68 35.06 6.39 -13.68
C GLN A 68 34.41 5.50 -12.62
N GLU A 69 35.21 4.91 -11.72
CA GLU A 69 34.75 4.03 -10.66
C GLU A 69 33.83 4.77 -9.67
N VAL A 70 34.22 5.98 -9.23
CA VAL A 70 33.39 6.84 -8.37
C VAL A 70 32.05 7.19 -9.02
N PHE A 71 32.05 7.66 -10.28
CA PHE A 71 30.81 8.01 -10.97
C PHE A 71 29.89 6.80 -11.18
N GLU A 72 30.44 5.64 -11.52
CA GLU A 72 29.66 4.42 -11.70
C GLU A 72 29.07 3.92 -10.37
N VAL A 73 29.81 4.01 -9.26
CA VAL A 73 29.29 3.70 -7.92
C VAL A 73 28.12 4.64 -7.55
N GLN A 74 28.27 5.95 -7.73
CA GLN A 74 27.19 6.92 -7.48
C GLN A 74 25.94 6.64 -8.34
N LYS A 75 26.13 6.42 -9.65
CA LYS A 75 25.04 6.11 -10.60
C LYS A 75 24.34 4.78 -10.26
N LYS A 76 25.06 3.77 -9.75
CA LYS A 76 24.49 2.50 -9.26
C LYS A 76 23.73 2.69 -7.94
N PHE A 77 24.30 3.44 -7.00
CA PHE A 77 23.70 3.75 -5.70
C PHE A 77 22.36 4.49 -5.85
N ALA A 78 22.31 5.55 -6.66
CA ALA A 78 21.08 6.29 -6.93
C ALA A 78 19.98 5.41 -7.58
N LYS A 79 20.36 4.53 -8.53
CA LYS A 79 19.43 3.55 -9.13
C LYS A 79 18.91 2.53 -8.10
N TRP A 80 19.73 2.11 -7.14
CA TRP A 80 19.33 1.19 -6.07
C TRP A 80 18.38 1.85 -5.06
N ILE A 81 18.68 3.06 -4.58
CA ILE A 81 17.78 3.82 -3.69
C ILE A 81 16.39 3.95 -4.33
N PHE A 82 16.32 4.34 -5.61
CA PHE A 82 15.05 4.45 -6.33
C PHE A 82 14.28 3.13 -6.39
N ARG A 83 14.95 2.01 -6.68
CA ARG A 83 14.32 0.67 -6.70
C ARG A 83 13.74 0.29 -5.35
N VAL A 84 14.48 0.53 -4.25
CA VAL A 84 14.02 0.20 -2.89
C VAL A 84 12.86 1.11 -2.47
N ALA A 85 12.91 2.41 -2.81
CA ALA A 85 11.78 3.32 -2.58
C ALA A 85 10.52 2.87 -3.34
N MET A 86 10.65 2.52 -4.62
CA MET A 86 9.53 2.02 -5.43
C MET A 86 8.97 0.67 -4.93
N LEU A 87 9.81 -0.21 -4.38
CA LEU A 87 9.34 -1.43 -3.73
C LEU A 87 8.56 -1.13 -2.44
N ALA A 88 9.07 -0.22 -1.60
CA ALA A 88 8.47 0.12 -0.33
C ALA A 88 7.08 0.79 -0.48
N VAL A 89 6.89 1.70 -1.45
CA VAL A 89 5.57 2.28 -1.75
C VAL A 89 4.61 1.24 -2.34
N THR A 90 5.11 0.27 -3.11
CA THR A 90 4.30 -0.84 -3.63
C THR A 90 3.80 -1.74 -2.50
N VAL A 91 4.66 -2.07 -1.52
CA VAL A 91 4.26 -2.85 -0.32
C VAL A 91 3.20 -2.10 0.50
N TRP A 92 3.40 -0.79 0.74
CA TRP A 92 2.40 0.05 1.43
C TRP A 92 1.05 0.04 0.72
N PHE A 93 1.03 0.25 -0.61
CA PHE A 93 -0.21 0.28 -1.39
C PHE A 93 -0.92 -1.09 -1.40
N LEU A 94 -0.19 -2.20 -1.52
CA LEU A 94 -0.77 -3.54 -1.49
C LEU A 94 -1.39 -3.86 -0.11
N VAL A 95 -0.69 -3.56 0.99
CA VAL A 95 -1.19 -3.80 2.35
C VAL A 95 -2.43 -2.93 2.64
N THR A 96 -2.40 -1.65 2.29
CA THR A 96 -3.52 -0.73 2.55
C THR A 96 -4.74 -1.05 1.67
N ALA A 97 -4.55 -1.37 0.38
CA ALA A 97 -5.63 -1.80 -0.50
C ALA A 97 -6.27 -3.12 -0.03
N ALA A 98 -5.45 -4.12 0.35
CA ALA A 98 -5.95 -5.39 0.87
C ALA A 98 -6.74 -5.20 2.18
N TYR A 99 -6.24 -4.38 3.10
CA TYR A 99 -6.96 -4.04 4.32
C TYR A 99 -8.30 -3.34 4.02
N PHE A 100 -8.30 -2.33 3.15
CA PHE A 100 -9.51 -1.56 2.80
C PHE A 100 -10.59 -2.43 2.13
N ILE A 101 -10.21 -3.27 1.17
CA ILE A 101 -11.12 -4.19 0.48
C ILE A 101 -11.75 -5.17 1.49
N LEU A 102 -10.94 -5.76 2.37
CA LEU A 102 -11.42 -6.69 3.39
C LEU A 102 -12.25 -6.02 4.50
N SER A 103 -11.94 -4.76 4.86
CA SER A 103 -12.73 -4.00 5.84
C SER A 103 -14.10 -3.61 5.27
N THR A 104 -14.14 -3.17 4.01
CA THR A 104 -15.39 -2.83 3.31
C THR A 104 -16.28 -4.06 3.10
N TYR A 105 -15.67 -5.20 2.74
CA TYR A 105 -16.42 -6.46 2.65
C TYR A 105 -17.00 -6.90 4.00
N ASN A 106 -16.24 -6.72 5.09
CA ASN A 106 -16.71 -6.96 6.45
C ASN A 106 -17.86 -6.04 6.87
N THR A 107 -17.79 -4.72 6.58
CA THR A 107 -18.86 -3.78 6.96
C THR A 107 -20.17 -4.13 6.26
N ASN A 108 -20.11 -4.48 4.98
CA ASN A 108 -21.29 -4.82 4.19
C ASN A 108 -21.96 -6.12 4.69
N ILE A 109 -21.17 -7.11 5.14
CA ILE A 109 -21.70 -8.34 5.78
C ILE A 109 -22.35 -8.02 7.12
N ARG A 110 -21.77 -7.14 7.94
CA ARG A 110 -22.36 -6.72 9.22
C ARG A 110 -23.66 -5.93 9.02
N GLU A 111 -23.72 -5.06 8.02
CA GLU A 111 -24.94 -4.34 7.65
C GLU A 111 -26.05 -5.29 7.18
N GLN A 112 -25.71 -6.27 6.33
CA GLN A 112 -26.64 -7.34 5.96
C GLN A 112 -27.15 -8.13 7.18
N ALA A 113 -26.27 -8.57 8.07
CA ALA A 113 -26.65 -9.28 9.29
C ALA A 113 -27.59 -8.46 10.21
N MET A 114 -27.43 -7.13 10.25
CA MET A 114 -28.36 -6.25 10.97
C MET A 114 -29.73 -6.15 10.29
N ASN A 115 -29.78 -6.09 8.95
CA ASN A 115 -31.03 -6.06 8.19
C ASN A 115 -31.77 -7.40 8.27
N ASP A 116 -31.05 -8.52 8.22
CA ASP A 116 -31.56 -9.87 8.45
C ASP A 116 -32.16 -9.99 9.85
N ARG A 117 -31.44 -9.53 10.89
CA ARG A 117 -31.95 -9.49 12.27
C ARG A 117 -33.26 -8.71 12.38
N GLN A 118 -33.36 -7.53 11.75
CA GLN A 118 -34.63 -6.78 11.74
C GLN A 118 -35.74 -7.50 10.99
N LEU A 119 -35.44 -8.35 10.00
CA LEU A 119 -36.43 -9.21 9.35
C LEU A 119 -36.88 -10.33 10.29
N MET A 120 -35.96 -10.95 11.03
CA MET A 120 -36.25 -11.96 12.06
C MET A 120 -37.17 -11.40 13.14
N GLU A 121 -36.86 -10.22 13.67
CA GLU A 121 -37.67 -9.50 14.67
C GLU A 121 -39.12 -9.25 14.16
N ARG A 122 -39.29 -8.94 12.88
CA ARG A 122 -40.63 -8.79 12.25
C ARG A 122 -41.36 -10.12 12.07
N ILE A 123 -40.67 -11.14 11.58
CA ILE A 123 -41.26 -12.48 11.34
C ILE A 123 -41.63 -13.13 12.67
N HIS A 124 -40.78 -13.05 13.68
CA HIS A 124 -41.06 -13.56 15.01
C HIS A 124 -42.30 -12.89 15.61
N LYS A 125 -42.41 -11.55 15.49
CA LYS A 125 -43.60 -10.80 15.92
C LYS A 125 -44.88 -11.23 15.18
N GLU A 126 -44.82 -11.46 13.87
CA GLU A 126 -45.98 -11.98 13.11
C GLU A 126 -46.34 -13.41 13.54
N LEU A 127 -45.36 -14.29 13.79
CA LEU A 127 -45.59 -15.65 14.29
C LEU A 127 -46.26 -15.68 15.68
N VAL A 128 -45.86 -14.79 16.60
CA VAL A 128 -46.50 -14.66 17.92
C VAL A 128 -47.94 -14.14 17.78
N GLN A 129 -48.17 -13.14 16.94
CA GLN A 129 -49.50 -12.54 16.75
C GLN A 129 -50.49 -13.47 16.02
N THR A 130 -50.03 -14.19 14.99
CA THR A 130 -50.88 -15.04 14.15
C THR A 130 -50.91 -16.50 14.56
N SER A 131 -49.98 -16.93 15.43
CA SER A 131 -49.78 -18.33 15.84
C SER A 131 -49.66 -19.33 14.67
N THR A 132 -49.34 -18.87 13.46
CA THR A 132 -49.33 -19.68 12.22
C THR A 132 -48.27 -19.19 11.22
N ILE A 133 -47.73 -20.10 10.41
CA ILE A 133 -46.70 -19.75 9.41
C ILE A 133 -47.39 -19.26 8.13
N THR A 134 -47.60 -17.94 8.05
CA THR A 134 -48.31 -17.29 6.94
C THR A 134 -47.59 -17.48 5.58
N PRO A 135 -48.30 -17.40 4.43
CA PRO A 135 -47.67 -17.39 3.12
C PRO A 135 -46.68 -16.23 2.94
N ARG A 136 -46.91 -15.11 3.65
CA ARG A 136 -46.02 -13.95 3.68
C ARG A 136 -44.69 -14.31 4.33
N ILE A 137 -44.69 -14.89 5.53
CA ILE A 137 -43.47 -15.32 6.24
C ILE A 137 -42.65 -16.28 5.37
N LYS A 138 -43.30 -17.25 4.72
CA LYS A 138 -42.62 -18.18 3.80
C LYS A 138 -41.95 -17.43 2.64
N LYS A 139 -42.64 -16.45 2.03
CA LYS A 139 -42.07 -15.63 0.96
C LYS A 139 -40.91 -14.76 1.44
N GLU A 140 -41.00 -14.14 2.62
CA GLU A 140 -39.94 -13.29 3.16
C GLU A 140 -38.67 -14.10 3.48
N LEU A 141 -38.80 -15.29 4.09
CA LEU A 141 -37.67 -16.21 4.30
C LEU A 141 -37.10 -16.76 2.96
N GLN A 142 -37.96 -17.09 2.00
CA GLN A 142 -37.52 -17.49 0.66
C GLN A 142 -36.74 -16.39 -0.03
N GLN A 143 -37.20 -15.14 0.04
CA GLN A 143 -36.53 -13.99 -0.56
C GLN A 143 -35.17 -13.77 0.10
N LEU A 144 -35.12 -13.71 1.44
CA LEU A 144 -33.90 -13.59 2.24
C LEU A 144 -32.82 -14.59 1.80
N VAL A 145 -33.15 -15.89 1.80
CA VAL A 145 -32.20 -16.95 1.41
C VAL A 145 -31.85 -16.87 -0.08
N ASN A 146 -32.80 -16.51 -0.97
CA ASN A 146 -32.53 -16.42 -2.40
C ASN A 146 -31.62 -15.25 -2.79
N GLU A 147 -31.73 -14.11 -2.11
CA GLU A 147 -30.89 -12.93 -2.33
C GLU A 147 -29.49 -13.13 -1.71
N ASN A 148 -29.39 -13.90 -0.62
CA ASN A 148 -28.17 -14.05 0.17
C ASN A 148 -27.49 -15.44 0.06
N LYS A 149 -27.74 -16.24 -0.99
CA LYS A 149 -27.25 -17.64 -1.16
C LYS A 149 -25.75 -17.90 -0.95
N LYS A 150 -24.90 -16.86 -0.95
CA LYS A 150 -23.45 -16.94 -0.69
C LYS A 150 -23.08 -16.80 0.79
N ARG A 151 -24.00 -16.31 1.63
CA ARG A 151 -23.85 -16.04 3.05
C ARG A 151 -24.79 -16.91 3.88
N ILE A 152 -26.07 -16.96 3.50
CA ILE A 152 -27.08 -17.80 4.15
C ILE A 152 -27.15 -19.16 3.44
N HIS A 153 -27.05 -20.24 4.21
CA HIS A 153 -27.33 -21.59 3.73
C HIS A 153 -28.83 -21.86 3.71
N HIS A 154 -29.51 -21.61 4.83
CA HIS A 154 -30.95 -21.85 4.97
C HIS A 154 -31.56 -20.97 6.07
N ALA A 155 -32.90 -20.91 6.06
CA ALA A 155 -33.69 -20.36 7.15
C ALA A 155 -34.80 -21.35 7.56
N ALA A 156 -35.10 -21.41 8.85
CA ALA A 156 -36.03 -22.37 9.44
C ALA A 156 -36.91 -21.75 10.53
N ILE A 157 -38.04 -22.40 10.84
CA ILE A 157 -38.96 -22.04 11.93
C ILE A 157 -39.25 -23.27 12.77
N PHE A 158 -39.10 -23.16 14.09
CA PHE A 158 -39.36 -24.20 15.07
C PHE A 158 -40.35 -23.73 16.14
N LYS A 159 -40.89 -24.66 16.94
CA LYS A 159 -41.45 -24.35 18.27
C LYS A 159 -40.51 -24.89 19.35
N THR A 160 -40.53 -24.33 20.56
CA THR A 160 -39.68 -24.81 21.68
C THR A 160 -40.06 -26.17 22.27
N LYS A 161 -41.03 -26.88 21.69
CA LYS A 161 -41.23 -28.33 21.94
C LYS A 161 -40.47 -29.21 20.94
N ASP A 162 -39.83 -28.56 19.96
CA ASP A 162 -39.04 -29.11 18.86
C ASP A 162 -37.59 -28.53 18.92
N PHE A 163 -37.09 -28.24 20.15
CA PHE A 163 -35.80 -27.61 20.56
C PHE A 163 -35.65 -27.90 22.09
N GLU A 164 -34.57 -28.14 22.86
CA GLU A 164 -33.10 -28.35 22.83
C GLU A 164 -32.12 -27.54 21.96
N ALA A 165 -30.94 -27.23 22.55
CA ALA A 165 -29.90 -26.33 22.03
C ALA A 165 -28.84 -26.96 21.10
N ASN A 166 -28.49 -28.23 21.34
CA ASN A 166 -27.22 -28.82 20.89
C ASN A 166 -27.41 -30.03 19.95
N THR A 167 -28.66 -30.36 19.67
CA THR A 167 -29.10 -31.72 19.33
C THR A 167 -30.16 -31.72 18.23
N HIS A 168 -30.86 -30.62 17.99
CA HIS A 168 -32.01 -30.65 17.08
C HIS A 168 -31.61 -30.85 15.62
N PRO A 169 -32.12 -31.91 14.98
CA PRO A 169 -31.93 -32.11 13.57
C PRO A 169 -32.85 -31.17 12.80
N VAL A 170 -32.24 -30.43 11.88
CA VAL A 170 -32.88 -29.42 11.01
C VAL A 170 -34.14 -29.94 10.28
N LYS A 171 -34.26 -31.26 10.11
CA LYS A 171 -35.45 -31.99 9.62
C LYS A 171 -36.76 -31.74 10.41
N GLU A 172 -36.68 -31.35 11.69
CA GLU A 172 -37.84 -31.15 12.58
C GLU A 172 -38.48 -29.76 12.48
N ALA A 173 -37.87 -28.86 11.70
CA ALA A 173 -38.40 -27.53 11.44
C ALA A 173 -39.84 -27.55 10.89
N ARG A 174 -40.72 -26.76 11.50
CA ARG A 174 -42.12 -26.54 11.07
C ARG A 174 -42.20 -25.87 9.70
N TYR A 175 -41.16 -25.14 9.33
CA TYR A 175 -40.89 -24.67 7.97
C TYR A 175 -39.38 -24.55 7.77
N ILE A 176 -38.89 -24.82 6.56
CA ILE A 176 -37.49 -24.67 6.19
C ILE A 176 -37.37 -24.30 4.71
N TYR A 177 -36.36 -23.48 4.38
CA TYR A 177 -36.00 -23.20 3.00
C TYR A 177 -34.47 -23.02 2.83
N PRO A 178 -33.84 -23.66 1.83
CA PRO A 178 -34.42 -24.60 0.87
C PRO A 178 -34.71 -25.97 1.52
N GLU A 179 -35.59 -26.79 0.92
CA GLU A 179 -36.05 -28.05 1.54
C GLU A 179 -34.93 -29.09 1.73
N ASN A 180 -33.91 -29.08 0.88
CA ASN A 180 -32.74 -29.94 0.98
C ASN A 180 -31.77 -29.54 2.11
N ALA A 181 -32.05 -28.46 2.86
CA ALA A 181 -31.29 -28.13 4.05
C ALA A 181 -31.63 -29.01 5.26
N LYS A 182 -32.67 -29.87 5.17
CA LYS A 182 -33.00 -30.87 6.22
C LYS A 182 -31.87 -31.87 6.48
N ASP A 183 -30.99 -32.07 5.51
CA ASP A 183 -29.81 -32.94 5.57
C ASP A 183 -28.54 -32.21 6.06
N PHE A 184 -28.65 -30.93 6.45
CA PHE A 184 -27.51 -30.14 6.92
C PHE A 184 -27.04 -30.61 8.32
N PRO A 185 -25.73 -30.82 8.56
CA PRO A 185 -25.26 -31.33 9.85
C PRO A 185 -25.49 -30.34 11.00
N ASN A 186 -26.01 -30.86 12.12
CA ASN A 186 -26.24 -30.09 13.35
C ASN A 186 -24.95 -29.35 13.78
N GLY A 187 -25.07 -28.06 14.07
CA GLY A 187 -23.95 -27.21 14.54
C GLY A 187 -22.93 -26.78 13.47
N ALA A 188 -23.14 -27.08 12.19
CA ALA A 188 -22.18 -26.77 11.11
C ALA A 188 -22.25 -25.32 10.57
N GLY A 189 -22.93 -24.39 11.25
CA GLY A 189 -23.05 -22.99 10.85
C GLY A 189 -23.31 -22.04 12.03
N HIS A 190 -23.27 -20.74 11.79
CA HIS A 190 -23.57 -19.75 12.83
C HIS A 190 -25.09 -19.55 12.96
N LEU A 191 -25.60 -19.83 14.16
CA LEU A 191 -27.01 -19.68 14.52
C LEU A 191 -27.33 -18.22 14.84
N MET A 192 -28.18 -17.58 14.04
CA MET A 192 -28.85 -16.34 14.43
C MET A 192 -30.28 -16.64 14.88
N MET A 193 -30.51 -16.48 16.19
CA MET A 193 -31.84 -16.53 16.81
C MET A 193 -32.20 -15.13 17.30
N ASP A 194 -33.41 -14.66 16.99
CA ASP A 194 -33.98 -13.48 17.65
C ASP A 194 -34.88 -13.91 18.81
N HIS A 195 -34.32 -13.96 20.02
CA HIS A 195 -35.06 -14.24 21.25
C HIS A 195 -34.33 -13.76 22.52
N PRO A 196 -35.06 -13.48 23.62
CA PRO A 196 -34.48 -13.20 24.93
C PRO A 196 -34.07 -14.50 25.66
N ILE A 197 -33.31 -15.37 24.99
CA ILE A 197 -32.75 -16.60 25.59
C ILE A 197 -31.67 -16.19 26.58
N HIS A 198 -31.86 -16.50 27.87
CA HIS A 198 -30.88 -16.17 28.91
C HIS A 198 -29.96 -17.36 29.25
N GLY A 199 -30.29 -18.56 28.76
CA GLY A 199 -29.46 -19.74 28.84
C GLY A 199 -30.23 -21.02 28.52
N PHE A 200 -29.60 -22.15 28.82
CA PHE A 200 -30.18 -23.48 28.78
C PHE A 200 -29.95 -24.16 30.12
N ASN A 201 -30.88 -25.02 30.56
CA ASN A 201 -30.63 -25.85 31.75
C ASN A 201 -29.83 -27.13 31.42
N GLY A 202 -29.53 -27.93 32.44
CA GLY A 202 -28.79 -29.19 32.33
C GLY A 202 -29.48 -30.30 31.51
N LYS A 203 -30.65 -30.04 30.92
CA LYS A 203 -31.32 -30.92 29.94
C LYS A 203 -31.39 -30.31 28.54
N GLY A 204 -30.87 -29.10 28.33
CA GLY A 204 -30.98 -28.37 27.05
C GLY A 204 -32.26 -27.54 26.88
N GLU A 205 -33.19 -27.53 27.85
CA GLU A 205 -34.41 -26.72 27.78
C GLU A 205 -34.08 -25.22 27.81
N LEU A 206 -34.75 -24.42 26.97
CA LEU A 206 -34.58 -22.97 26.82
C LEU A 206 -35.10 -22.19 28.02
N LEU A 207 -34.31 -21.23 28.54
CA LEU A 207 -34.66 -20.47 29.76
C LEU A 207 -34.95 -18.98 29.53
N ASP A 208 -35.96 -18.48 30.24
CA ASP A 208 -36.25 -17.05 30.36
C ASP A 208 -35.26 -16.32 31.28
N LYS A 209 -35.41 -15.01 31.40
CA LYS A 209 -34.61 -14.12 32.26
C LYS A 209 -34.73 -14.40 33.77
N HIS A 210 -35.57 -15.34 34.18
CA HIS A 210 -35.80 -15.77 35.55
C HIS A 210 -35.39 -17.23 35.79
N GLY A 211 -34.94 -17.96 34.76
CA GLY A 211 -34.55 -19.36 34.83
C GLY A 211 -35.68 -20.37 34.61
N ASN A 212 -36.86 -19.93 34.13
CA ASN A 212 -37.99 -20.81 33.83
C ASN A 212 -37.87 -21.40 32.41
N PRO A 213 -38.23 -22.68 32.19
CA PRO A 213 -38.37 -23.25 30.84
C PRO A 213 -39.42 -22.51 29.99
N ILE A 214 -39.09 -22.18 28.73
CA ILE A 214 -40.01 -21.47 27.83
C ILE A 214 -40.76 -22.42 26.89
N ASP A 215 -41.98 -22.77 27.28
CA ASP A 215 -42.89 -23.62 26.50
C ASP A 215 -43.57 -22.85 25.33
N ASN A 216 -43.83 -23.54 24.20
CA ASN A 216 -44.62 -23.06 23.05
C ASN A 216 -44.13 -21.80 22.28
N LEU A 217 -42.90 -21.35 22.47
CA LEU A 217 -42.34 -20.17 21.79
C LEU A 217 -41.97 -20.50 20.32
N TRP A 218 -42.15 -19.53 19.41
CA TRP A 218 -41.76 -19.66 17.99
C TRP A 218 -40.33 -19.19 17.76
N ILE A 219 -39.40 -20.10 17.47
CA ILE A 219 -38.03 -19.76 17.06
C ILE A 219 -38.01 -19.54 15.55
N VAL A 220 -37.33 -18.49 15.10
CA VAL A 220 -36.86 -18.34 13.71
C VAL A 220 -35.35 -18.49 13.74
N GLU A 221 -34.80 -19.26 12.80
CA GLU A 221 -33.37 -19.54 12.69
C GLU A 221 -32.87 -19.16 11.29
N ILE A 222 -31.75 -18.45 11.23
CA ILE A 222 -30.92 -18.31 10.02
C ILE A 222 -29.60 -19.01 10.29
N VAL A 223 -29.17 -19.84 9.33
CA VAL A 223 -27.86 -20.49 9.36
C VAL A 223 -26.97 -19.92 8.27
N GLU A 224 -25.92 -19.22 8.70
CA GLU A 224 -24.88 -18.71 7.79
C GLU A 224 -23.79 -19.75 7.51
N TYR A 225 -23.25 -19.72 6.30
CA TYR A 225 -21.97 -20.36 5.96
C TYR A 225 -20.85 -19.75 6.84
N PRO A 226 -19.83 -20.54 7.24
CA PRO A 226 -18.79 -20.08 8.15
C PRO A 226 -17.94 -18.94 7.55
N TYR A 227 -18.27 -17.69 7.94
CA TYR A 227 -17.57 -16.51 7.46
C TYR A 227 -16.26 -16.27 8.22
N ARG A 228 -15.13 -16.38 7.52
CA ARG A 228 -13.82 -16.03 8.05
C ARG A 228 -13.51 -14.56 7.79
N ASP A 229 -13.60 -13.73 8.83
CA ASP A 229 -13.12 -12.34 8.80
C ASP A 229 -11.59 -12.29 8.57
N LEU A 230 -11.20 -12.19 7.30
CA LEU A 230 -9.80 -12.14 6.89
C LEU A 230 -9.11 -10.83 7.25
N SER A 231 -9.86 -9.75 7.54
CA SER A 231 -9.28 -8.45 7.90
C SER A 231 -8.46 -8.54 9.19
N LYS A 232 -8.85 -9.42 10.12
CA LYS A 232 -8.13 -9.71 11.38
C LYS A 232 -6.69 -10.21 11.17
N TYR A 233 -6.39 -10.86 10.05
CA TYR A 233 -5.02 -11.32 9.74
C TYR A 233 -4.20 -10.27 8.98
N ILE A 234 -4.85 -9.31 8.32
CA ILE A 234 -4.18 -8.22 7.60
C ILE A 234 -4.00 -6.96 8.46
N ALA A 235 -4.86 -6.72 9.46
CA ALA A 235 -4.74 -5.59 10.38
C ALA A 235 -3.36 -5.49 11.08
N PRO A 236 -2.71 -6.58 11.55
CA PRO A 236 -1.35 -6.53 12.10
C PRO A 236 -0.27 -6.13 11.09
N LEU A 237 -0.54 -6.20 9.79
CA LEU A 237 0.39 -5.79 8.72
C LEU A 237 0.26 -4.29 8.39
N VAL A 238 -0.83 -3.61 8.77
CA VAL A 238 -1.04 -2.19 8.48
C VAL A 238 0.11 -1.30 9.05
N PRO A 239 0.62 -1.53 10.27
CA PRO A 239 1.84 -0.86 10.76
C PRO A 239 3.09 -1.11 9.90
N VAL A 240 3.25 -2.32 9.33
CA VAL A 240 4.35 -2.65 8.41
C VAL A 240 4.20 -1.90 7.08
N GLY A 241 2.96 -1.75 6.59
CA GLY A 241 2.63 -0.89 5.46
C GLY A 241 3.01 0.57 5.74
N PHE A 242 2.65 1.11 6.91
CA PHE A 242 3.00 2.48 7.29
C PHE A 242 4.53 2.68 7.45
N GLY A 243 5.24 1.72 8.04
CA GLY A 243 6.70 1.72 8.07
C GLY A 243 7.32 1.71 6.66
N SER A 244 6.73 0.96 5.74
CA SER A 244 7.16 0.92 4.32
C SER A 244 6.93 2.28 3.63
N PHE A 245 5.84 2.98 3.94
CA PHE A 245 5.60 4.35 3.48
C PHE A 245 6.67 5.34 3.99
N LEU A 246 7.06 5.26 5.27
CA LEU A 246 8.13 6.10 5.83
C LEU A 246 9.50 5.82 5.19
N VAL A 247 9.82 4.55 4.93
CA VAL A 247 11.04 4.15 4.20
C VAL A 247 11.03 4.71 2.78
N TYR A 248 9.91 4.60 2.06
CA TYR A 248 9.74 5.26 0.76
C TYR A 248 9.93 6.78 0.86
N TRP A 249 9.33 7.43 1.86
CA TRP A 249 9.40 8.88 2.04
C TRP A 249 10.84 9.37 2.15
N VAL A 250 11.65 8.73 3.01
CA VAL A 250 13.07 9.09 3.20
C VAL A 250 13.89 8.77 1.95
N LEU A 251 13.79 7.56 1.40
CA LEU A 251 14.59 7.12 0.26
C LEU A 251 14.25 7.91 -1.03
N PHE A 252 12.98 8.25 -1.26
CA PHE A 252 12.60 9.07 -2.41
C PHE A 252 13.14 10.50 -2.29
N ALA A 253 13.09 11.11 -1.09
CA ALA A 253 13.66 12.44 -0.87
C ALA A 253 15.18 12.45 -1.11
N ILE A 254 15.92 11.46 -0.58
CA ILE A 254 17.36 11.30 -0.84
C ILE A 254 17.63 11.15 -2.34
N TRP A 255 16.90 10.27 -3.03
CA TRP A 255 17.05 10.08 -4.47
C TRP A 255 16.74 11.35 -5.29
N ALA A 256 15.71 12.11 -4.91
CA ALA A 256 15.32 13.35 -5.58
C ALA A 256 16.41 14.44 -5.38
N ILE A 257 16.97 14.56 -4.18
CA ILE A 257 18.10 15.46 -3.86
C ILE A 257 19.32 15.09 -4.71
N ILE A 258 19.74 13.82 -4.73
CA ILE A 258 20.85 13.34 -5.58
C ILE A 258 20.57 13.64 -7.06
N SER A 259 19.37 13.31 -7.54
CA SER A 259 18.96 13.51 -8.95
C SER A 259 18.85 14.98 -9.37
N ALA A 260 18.77 15.91 -8.42
CA ALA A 260 18.77 17.36 -8.64
C ALA A 260 20.16 18.00 -8.43
N TYR A 261 21.00 17.42 -7.56
CA TYR A 261 22.39 17.80 -7.36
C TYR A 261 23.20 17.62 -8.66
N HIS A 262 23.14 16.42 -9.27
CA HIS A 262 23.75 16.11 -10.58
C HIS A 262 23.16 16.95 -11.76
N ARG A 263 22.29 17.93 -11.49
CA ARG A 263 21.67 18.84 -12.47
C ARG A 263 21.87 20.33 -12.15
N LYS A 264 22.71 20.65 -11.16
CA LYS A 264 23.11 22.03 -10.79
C LYS A 264 21.96 23.03 -10.58
N GLN A 265 20.78 22.53 -10.21
CA GLN A 265 19.60 23.35 -9.91
C GLN A 265 18.97 22.99 -8.56
N LEU A 266 19.71 22.27 -7.70
CA LEU A 266 19.34 22.08 -6.31
C LEU A 266 19.52 23.40 -5.55
N THR A 267 18.46 23.87 -4.90
CA THR A 267 18.49 24.96 -3.93
C THR A 267 17.92 24.46 -2.61
N SER A 268 18.12 25.19 -1.51
CA SER A 268 17.50 24.88 -0.21
C SER A 268 15.96 24.76 -0.31
N ALA A 269 15.32 25.59 -1.14
CA ALA A 269 13.90 25.50 -1.43
C ALA A 269 13.51 24.19 -2.12
N TRP A 270 14.34 23.65 -3.02
CA TRP A 270 14.09 22.34 -3.64
C TRP A 270 14.30 21.18 -2.67
N ILE A 271 15.30 21.25 -1.78
CA ILE A 271 15.47 20.26 -0.69
C ILE A 271 14.19 20.19 0.16
N PHE A 272 13.72 21.35 0.63
CA PHE A 272 12.49 21.44 1.43
C PHE A 272 11.26 20.94 0.64
N ALA A 273 11.13 21.32 -0.64
CA ALA A 273 10.03 20.88 -1.48
C ALA A 273 10.03 19.36 -1.72
N PHE A 274 11.18 18.72 -1.91
CA PHE A 274 11.27 17.26 -2.05
C PHE A 274 10.97 16.53 -0.74
N CYS A 275 11.29 17.11 0.43
CA CYS A 275 10.98 16.54 1.73
C CYS A 275 9.50 16.69 2.15
N LEU A 276 8.78 17.67 1.58
CA LEU A 276 7.38 17.98 1.94
C LEU A 276 6.34 17.54 0.90
N PHE A 277 6.67 17.62 -0.40
CA PHE A 277 5.74 17.35 -1.50
C PHE A 277 6.20 16.23 -2.46
N HIS A 278 7.30 15.55 -2.16
CA HIS A 278 7.79 14.33 -2.81
C HIS A 278 7.70 14.34 -4.34
N VAL A 279 6.91 13.41 -4.90
CA VAL A 279 6.79 13.18 -6.35
C VAL A 279 6.25 14.42 -7.05
N PHE A 280 5.35 15.19 -6.42
CA PHE A 280 4.81 16.41 -7.01
C PHE A 280 5.89 17.50 -7.14
N ALA A 281 6.71 17.70 -6.10
CA ALA A 281 7.87 18.60 -6.20
C ALA A 281 8.89 18.12 -7.24
N TYR A 282 9.16 16.82 -7.34
CA TYR A 282 10.10 16.29 -8.34
C TYR A 282 9.58 16.42 -9.79
N ILE A 283 8.28 16.20 -10.03
CA ILE A 283 7.63 16.44 -11.33
C ILE A 283 7.65 17.93 -11.68
N PHE A 284 7.38 18.80 -10.71
CA PHE A 284 7.41 20.26 -10.91
C PHE A 284 8.84 20.75 -11.20
N TYR A 285 9.83 20.31 -10.42
CA TYR A 285 11.26 20.53 -10.66
C TYR A 285 11.67 20.14 -12.08
N ARG A 286 11.37 18.90 -12.49
CA ARG A 286 11.69 18.39 -13.84
C ARG A 286 11.01 19.20 -14.95
N SER A 287 9.81 19.73 -14.69
CA SER A 287 9.07 20.57 -15.64
C SER A 287 9.65 21.98 -15.77
N MET A 288 10.08 22.59 -14.66
CA MET A 288 10.83 23.85 -14.65
C MET A 288 12.18 23.70 -15.37
N LEU A 289 12.89 22.59 -15.13
CA LEU A 289 14.17 22.27 -15.77
C LEU A 289 14.02 22.19 -17.30
N LYS A 290 12.97 21.52 -17.80
CA LYS A 290 12.65 21.47 -19.23
C LYS A 290 12.42 22.86 -19.84
N LYS A 291 11.63 23.71 -19.19
CA LYS A 291 11.36 25.08 -19.68
C LYS A 291 12.65 25.90 -19.81
N LYS A 292 13.53 25.85 -18.81
CA LYS A 292 14.82 26.58 -18.78
C LYS A 292 15.81 26.11 -19.86
N ILE A 293 15.73 24.85 -20.30
CA ILE A 293 16.56 24.29 -21.37
C ILE A 293 16.00 24.65 -22.77
N LEU A 294 14.68 24.82 -22.90
CA LEU A 294 14.04 25.14 -24.19
C LEU A 294 14.06 26.64 -24.52
N SER A 295 14.09 27.53 -23.53
CA SER A 295 14.02 28.99 -23.77
C SER A 295 15.16 29.59 -24.62
N PRO A 296 16.43 29.13 -24.57
CA PRO A 296 17.48 29.65 -25.45
C PRO A 296 17.26 29.26 -26.93
N LEU A 297 16.87 28.01 -27.17
CA LEU A 297 16.66 27.45 -28.52
C LEU A 297 15.51 28.12 -29.29
N THR A 298 14.61 28.82 -28.60
CA THR A 298 13.53 29.61 -29.20
C THR A 298 13.88 31.07 -29.46
N ALA A 299 15.03 31.56 -28.98
CA ALA A 299 15.49 32.93 -29.24
C ALA A 299 16.29 33.04 -30.54
N ASP A 300 17.12 32.04 -30.85
CA ASP A 300 18.04 32.03 -32.00
C ASP A 300 17.31 31.87 -33.35
N ASN A 301 16.16 31.20 -33.36
CA ASN A 301 15.29 31.04 -34.54
C ASN A 301 14.37 32.26 -34.80
N ARG A 302 14.80 33.47 -34.42
CA ARG A 302 14.08 34.75 -34.64
C ARG A 302 15.00 35.93 -34.93
N ALA A 303 16.13 35.67 -35.58
CA ALA A 303 17.03 36.67 -36.17
C ALA A 303 17.09 36.49 -37.70
#